data_AF-A0A7C3BH50-F1
#
_entry.id   AF-A0A7C3BH50-F1
#
_cell.length_a   1.000
_cell.length_b   1.000
_cell.length_c   1.000
_cell.angle_alpha   90.00
_cell.angle_beta   90.00
_cell.angle_gamma   90.00
#
_symmetry.space_group_name_H-M   'P 1'
#
loop_
_entity.id
_entity.type
_entity.pdbx_description
1 polymer ?
#
loop_
_entity_poly.entity_id
_entity_poly.type
_entity_poly.pdbx_seq_one_letter_code
_entity_poly.pdbx_strand_id
1 'polypeptide(L)'
;MSRIGRMPVEVPEGVQVELKGSQAHVKGPKGELKRTFRPEMTIRLEDNVLTVERPSDAPQMRALHGLTRSLLNNMVVGVSQGFEKTLEVQGVGY
;
A
#
# COMPACT_ATOMS: atom_id res chain seq x y z
N MET A 1 -0.15 -8.27 -18.40
CA MET A 1 0.50 -8.63 -17.12
C MET A 1 0.65 -7.36 -16.29
N SER A 2 0.15 -7.33 -15.05
CA SER A 2 0.38 -6.18 -14.16
C SER A 2 1.79 -6.27 -13.58
N ARG A 3 2.72 -5.45 -14.09
CA ARG A 3 4.13 -5.41 -13.62
C ARG A 3 4.19 -4.93 -12.16
N ILE A 4 3.35 -3.96 -11.81
CA ILE A 4 3.31 -3.30 -10.50
C ILE A 4 2.86 -4.25 -9.38
N GLY A 5 1.86 -5.10 -9.64
CA GLY A 5 1.36 -6.02 -8.59
C GLY A 5 2.39 -7.06 -8.14
N ARG A 6 3.32 -7.49 -9.01
CA ARG A 6 4.37 -8.45 -8.65
C ARG A 6 5.54 -7.83 -7.89
N MET A 7 5.61 -6.50 -7.83
CA MET A 7 6.72 -5.85 -7.15
C MET A 7 6.53 -5.98 -5.64
N PRO A 8 7.54 -6.50 -4.92
CA PRO A 8 7.50 -6.53 -3.47
C PRO A 8 7.33 -5.12 -2.90
N VAL A 9 6.77 -5.03 -1.71
CA VAL A 9 6.69 -3.81 -0.90
C VAL A 9 7.55 -4.03 0.33
N GLU A 10 8.71 -3.41 0.37
CA GLU A 10 9.61 -3.48 1.53
C GLU A 10 9.05 -2.62 2.67
N VAL A 11 9.00 -3.21 3.86
CA VAL A 11 8.58 -2.53 5.08
C VAL A 11 9.83 -2.01 5.79
N PRO A 12 10.03 -0.68 5.88
CA PRO A 12 11.20 -0.11 6.53
C PRO A 12 11.16 -0.35 8.05
N GLU A 13 12.34 -0.35 8.68
CA GLU A 13 12.46 -0.51 10.12
C GLU A 13 11.66 0.56 10.88
N GLY A 14 10.90 0.14 11.88
CA GLY A 14 9.99 1.00 12.65
C GLY A 14 8.55 1.07 12.12
N VAL A 15 8.24 0.38 11.01
CA VAL A 15 6.86 0.17 10.55
C VAL A 15 6.40 -1.25 10.90
N GLN A 16 5.27 -1.37 11.59
CA GLN A 16 4.62 -2.65 11.91
C GLN A 16 3.39 -2.83 11.03
N VAL A 17 3.26 -4.02 10.43
CA VAL A 17 2.10 -4.38 9.61
C VAL A 17 1.38 -5.55 10.25
N GLU A 18 0.15 -5.32 10.70
CA GLU A 18 -0.76 -6.34 11.18
C GLU A 18 -1.78 -6.68 10.08
N LEU A 19 -1.83 -7.94 9.67
CA LEU A 19 -2.81 -8.45 8.71
C LEU A 19 -3.87 -9.27 9.44
N LYS A 20 -5.12 -8.81 9.43
CA LYS A 20 -6.29 -9.52 9.98
C LYS A 20 -7.21 -9.93 8.84
N GLY A 21 -6.93 -11.08 8.25
CA GLY A 21 -7.65 -11.57 7.06
C GLY A 21 -7.49 -10.60 5.89
N SER A 22 -8.55 -9.87 5.56
CA SER A 22 -8.56 -8.87 4.48
C SER A 22 -8.28 -7.44 4.96
N GLN A 23 -8.14 -7.22 6.27
CA GLN A 23 -7.83 -5.91 6.83
C GLN A 23 -6.32 -5.78 7.05
N ALA A 24 -5.72 -4.74 6.49
CA ALA A 24 -4.34 -4.37 6.81
C ALA A 24 -4.33 -3.18 7.75
N HIS A 25 -3.56 -3.30 8.82
CA HIS A 25 -3.29 -2.24 9.77
C HIS A 25 -1.78 -1.99 9.76
N VAL A 26 -1.38 -0.82 9.29
CA VAL A 26 0.01 -0.38 9.19
C VAL A 26 0.22 0.70 10.25
N LYS A 27 1.18 0.49 11.15
CA LYS A 27 1.59 1.45 12.18
C LYS A 27 3.02 1.88 11.93
N GLY A 28 3.31 3.16 12.08
CA GLY A 28 4.67 3.69 11.94
C GLY A 28 4.86 4.95 12.77
N PRO A 29 6.02 5.60 12.66
CA PRO A 29 6.38 6.77 13.47
C PRO A 29 5.43 7.97 13.26
N LYS A 30 4.82 8.10 12.08
CA LYS A 30 3.91 9.20 11.75
C LYS A 30 2.42 8.92 12.02
N GLY A 31 2.08 7.72 12.50
CA GLY A 31 0.71 7.35 12.87
C GLY A 31 0.32 5.94 12.44
N GLU A 32 -0.98 5.67 12.41
CA GLU A 32 -1.54 4.39 12.00
C GLU A 32 -2.57 4.53 10.87
N LEU A 33 -2.56 3.58 9.94
CA LEU A 33 -3.52 3.48 8.85
C LEU A 33 -4.16 2.10 8.86
N LYS A 34 -5.50 2.08 8.77
CA LYS A 34 -6.30 0.86 8.69
C LYS A 34 -7.06 0.87 7.37
N ARG A 35 -7.02 -0.24 6.63
CA ARG A 35 -7.79 -0.39 5.40
C ARG A 35 -8.24 -1.83 5.20
N THR A 36 -9.47 -1.98 4.76
CA THR A 36 -10.04 -3.27 4.37
C THR A 36 -9.88 -3.45 2.86
N PHE A 37 -9.26 -4.55 2.46
CA PHE A 37 -9.11 -4.99 1.08
C PHE A 37 -10.15 -6.04 0.73
N ARG A 38 -10.30 -6.31 -0.58
CA ARG A 38 -11.20 -7.37 -1.04
C ARG A 38 -10.65 -8.73 -0.59
N PRO A 39 -11.49 -9.63 -0.05
CA PRO A 39 -11.05 -10.93 0.48
C PRO A 39 -10.50 -11.86 -0.59
N GLU A 40 -10.81 -11.59 -1.86
CA GLU A 40 -10.29 -12.32 -3.00
C GLU A 40 -8.77 -12.14 -3.20
N MET A 41 -8.17 -11.08 -2.64
CA MET A 41 -6.72 -10.85 -2.72
C MET A 41 -6.02 -11.33 -1.46
N THR A 42 -5.01 -12.17 -1.63
CA THR A 42 -4.20 -12.67 -0.52
C THR A 42 -3.00 -11.75 -0.31
N ILE A 43 -2.80 -11.29 0.91
CA ILE A 43 -1.66 -10.46 1.29
C ILE A 43 -0.78 -11.29 2.21
N ARG A 44 0.48 -11.47 1.87
CA ARG A 44 1.48 -12.17 2.68
C ARG A 44 2.56 -11.20 3.14
N LEU A 45 3.05 -11.43 4.35
CA LEU A 45 4.17 -10.72 4.94
C LEU A 45 5.25 -11.75 5.26
N GLU A 46 6.36 -11.72 4.53
CA GLU A 46 7.50 -12.62 4.69
C GLU A 46 8.76 -11.76 4.79
N ASP A 47 9.57 -11.93 5.84
CA ASP A 47 10.85 -11.23 6.04
C ASP A 47 10.80 -9.70 5.83
N ASN A 48 9.79 -9.02 6.38
CA ASN A 48 9.50 -7.58 6.16
C ASN A 48 9.20 -7.18 4.71
N VAL A 49 8.89 -8.15 3.86
CA VAL A 49 8.44 -7.94 2.49
C VAL A 49 6.97 -8.30 2.39
N LEU A 50 6.16 -7.32 2.01
CA LEU A 50 4.75 -7.52 1.67
C LEU A 50 4.63 -7.95 0.22
N THR A 51 4.01 -9.11 0.02
CA THR A 51 3.65 -9.63 -1.30
C THR A 51 2.13 -9.76 -1.40
N VAL A 52 1.59 -9.41 -2.57
CA VAL A 52 0.17 -9.59 -2.86
C VAL A 52 0.06 -10.72 -3.89
N GLU A 53 -0.81 -11.67 -3.62
CA GLU A 53 -1.12 -12.77 -4.50
C GLU A 53 -2.56 -12.64 -5.01
N ARG A 54 -2.75 -12.99 -6.29
CA ARG A 54 -4.05 -12.97 -6.94
C ARG A 54 -4.55 -14.39 -7.19
N PRO A 55 -5.87 -14.63 -7.10
CA PRO A 55 -6.44 -15.96 -7.28
C PRO A 55 -6.56 -16.36 -8.76
N SER A 56 -6.65 -15.38 -9.68
CA SER A 56 -6.79 -15.65 -11.11
C SER A 56 -6.18 -14.55 -11.98
N ASP A 57 -6.01 -14.86 -13.27
CA ASP A 57 -5.51 -13.93 -14.29
C ASP A 57 -6.61 -13.15 -15.03
N ALA A 58 -7.86 -13.21 -14.53
CA ALA A 58 -8.95 -12.41 -15.05
C ALA A 58 -8.58 -10.91 -15.08
N PRO A 59 -9.03 -10.13 -16.07
CA PRO A 59 -8.71 -8.70 -16.19
C PRO A 59 -8.98 -7.90 -14.91
N GLN A 60 -10.12 -8.17 -14.25
CA GLN A 60 -10.50 -7.53 -13.00
C GLN A 60 -9.53 -7.84 -11.85
N MET A 61 -9.13 -9.11 -11.69
CA MET A 61 -8.18 -9.52 -10.66
C MET A 61 -6.80 -8.91 -10.90
N ARG A 62 -6.36 -8.79 -12.16
CA ARG A 62 -5.09 -8.13 -12.49
C ARG A 62 -5.09 -6.64 -12.13
N ALA A 63 -6.21 -5.94 -12.35
CA ALA A 63 -6.36 -4.54 -11.99
C ALA A 63 -6.35 -4.35 -10.46
N LEU A 64 -7.14 -5.16 -9.76
CA LEU A 64 -7.22 -5.16 -8.29
C LEU A 64 -5.89 -5.51 -7.63
N HIS A 65 -5.13 -6.44 -8.21
CA HIS A 65 -3.81 -6.81 -7.71
C HIS A 65 -2.85 -5.62 -7.68
N GLY A 66 -2.79 -4.85 -8.77
CA GLY A 66 -1.97 -3.64 -8.83
C GLY A 66 -2.46 -2.56 -7.86
N LEU A 67 -3.78 -2.38 -7.75
CA LEU A 67 -4.37 -1.42 -6.83
C LEU A 67 -4.04 -1.76 -5.37
N THR A 68 -4.26 -3.00 -4.94
CA THR A 68 -3.98 -3.45 -3.57
C THR A 68 -2.51 -3.24 -3.20
N ARG A 69 -1.59 -3.61 -4.10
CA ARG A 69 -0.15 -3.39 -3.91
C ARG A 69 0.18 -1.90 -3.75
N SER A 70 -0.33 -1.04 -4.64
CA SER A 70 -0.06 0.40 -4.56
C SER A 70 -0.62 1.03 -3.29
N LEU A 71 -1.80 0.60 -2.85
CA LEU A 71 -2.40 1.08 -1.61
C LEU A 71 -1.60 0.66 -0.38
N LEU A 72 -1.16 -0.60 -0.30
CA LEU A 72 -0.28 -1.06 0.78
C LEU A 72 1.02 -0.28 0.81
N ASN A 73 1.67 -0.09 -0.35
CA ASN A 73 2.88 0.70 -0.47
C ASN A 73 2.66 2.14 0.03
N ASN A 74 1.56 2.78 -0.37
CA ASN A 74 1.25 4.14 0.08
C ASN A 74 0.96 4.21 1.58
N MET A 75 0.38 3.17 2.17
CA MET A 75 0.20 3.10 3.62
C MET A 75 1.55 3.03 4.34
N VAL A 76 2.46 2.16 3.87
CA VAL A 76 3.81 2.02 4.44
C VAL A 76 4.62 3.32 4.30
N VAL A 77 4.64 3.93 3.11
CA VAL A 77 5.31 5.22 2.88
C VAL A 77 4.65 6.34 3.69
N GLY A 78 3.33 6.35 3.78
CA GLY A 78 2.58 7.37 4.53
C GLY A 78 2.88 7.38 6.02
N VAL A 79 2.98 6.21 6.67
CA VAL A 79 3.30 6.14 8.11
C VAL A 79 4.79 6.32 8.43
N SER A 80 5.68 6.17 7.43
CA SER A 80 7.13 6.34 7.58
C SER A 80 7.61 7.73 7.15
N GLN A 81 7.42 8.07 5.88
CA GLN A 81 7.88 9.32 5.26
C GLN A 81 6.82 10.41 5.26
N GLY A 82 5.54 10.06 5.34
CA GLY A 82 4.45 11.03 5.21
C GLY A 82 4.16 11.38 3.75
N PHE A 83 3.32 12.39 3.54
CA PHE A 83 2.98 12.91 2.22
C PHE A 83 2.98 14.43 2.25
N GLU A 84 3.60 15.04 1.25
CA GLU A 84 3.62 16.49 1.08
C GLU A 84 3.24 16.81 -0.37
N LYS A 85 2.49 17.90 -0.56
CA LYS A 85 2.16 18.43 -1.88
C LYS A 85 2.33 19.94 -1.84
N THR A 86 3.33 20.44 -2.56
CA THR A 86 3.57 21.88 -2.69
C THR A 86 2.53 22.48 -3.63
N LEU A 87 1.90 23.57 -3.20
CA LEU A 87 0.97 24.35 -4.01
C LEU A 87 1.60 25.72 -4.28
N GLU A 88 1.66 26.11 -5.55
CA GLU A 88 2.15 27.42 -5.97
C GLU A 88 0.96 28.30 -6.34
N VAL A 89 0.92 29.51 -5.81
CA VAL A 89 -0.09 30.53 -6.11
C VAL A 89 0.59 31.64 -6.90
N GLN A 90 0.05 31.98 -8.08
CA GLN A 90 0.58 33.06 -8.91
C GLN A 90 -0.44 34.19 -9.05
N GLY A 91 -0.04 35.41 -8.68
CA GLY A 91 -0.81 36.62 -8.91
C GLY A 91 -0.07 37.88 -8.43
N VAL A 92 -0.37 39.03 -9.03
CA VAL A 92 0.27 40.33 -8.72
C VAL A 92 0.02 40.85 -7.28
N GLY A 93 -0.78 40.14 -6.49
CA GLY A 93 -1.11 40.49 -5.10
C GLY A 93 -1.18 39.28 -4.16
N TYR A 94 -0.52 38.17 -4.51
CA TYR A 94 -0.31 36.99 -3.65
C TYR A 94 1.18 36.83 -3.33
#